data_AF-A0A7J6AN46-F1
#
_entry.id   AF-A0A7J6AN46-F1
#
_cell.length_a   1.000
_cell.length_b   1.000
_cell.length_c   1.000
_cell.angle_alpha   90.00
_cell.angle_beta   90.00
_cell.angle_gamma   90.00
#
_symmetry.space_group_name_H-M   'P 1'
#
loop_
_entity.id
_entity.type
_entity.pdbx_description
1 polymer ?
#
loop_
_entity_poly.entity_id
_entity_poly.type
_entity_poly.pdbx_seq_one_letter_code
_entity_poly.pdbx_strand_id
1 'polypeptide(L)'
;MAKFLGPIFLFLVLAGLVLCTADGTSRPGSYTLWEESDTVKVKIDKNDSAEKYKINFTDTSDGSTIKTWPEESFPISIKSFKPCHSYTVTFDPPCKSTTGFYKTRELFESDVNHTLKITGAKVQVCFETKWDLSKCIDIDISNSCTDYSVTFKGDPCKKSINFTLPPVKPVISYTNEFPTELRWDKKPSNCPKDLTYNCNGKH
;
A
#
# COMPACT_ATOMS: atom_id res chain seq x y z
N MET A 1 -22.56 16.92 -13.80
CA MET A 1 -22.02 17.81 -12.75
C MET A 1 -22.64 17.40 -11.42
N ALA A 2 -21.82 16.92 -10.49
CA ALA A 2 -22.12 16.90 -9.06
C ALA A 2 -20.78 16.77 -8.32
N LYS A 3 -20.36 17.84 -7.67
CA LYS A 3 -19.19 17.87 -6.78
C LYS A 3 -19.64 17.35 -5.42
N PHE A 4 -19.09 16.22 -4.97
CA PHE A 4 -19.18 15.80 -3.58
C PHE A 4 -18.01 16.41 -2.82
N LEU A 5 -18.31 17.44 -2.02
CA LEU A 5 -17.44 17.95 -0.96
C LEU A 5 -17.68 17.07 0.27
N GLY A 6 -16.79 16.10 0.49
CA GLY A 6 -16.71 15.34 1.75
C GLY A 6 -15.84 16.08 2.78
N PRO A 7 -16.06 15.87 4.08
CA PRO A 7 -15.51 16.71 5.13
C PRO A 7 -14.00 16.50 5.27
N ILE A 8 -13.26 17.61 5.30
CA ILE A 8 -11.84 17.66 5.68
C ILE A 8 -11.77 17.31 7.16
N PHE A 9 -11.41 16.06 7.47
CA PHE A 9 -11.04 15.66 8.82
C PHE A 9 -9.67 16.27 9.15
N LEU A 10 -9.72 17.41 9.84
CA LEU A 10 -8.57 18.05 10.45
C LEU A 10 -8.15 17.18 11.65
N PHE A 11 -7.21 16.25 11.46
CA PHE A 11 -6.57 15.57 12.58
C PHE A 11 -5.63 16.55 13.28
N LEU A 12 -6.11 17.11 14.39
CA LEU A 12 -5.30 17.79 15.39
C LEU A 12 -4.38 16.74 16.04
N VAL A 13 -3.14 16.63 15.55
CA VAL A 13 -2.07 15.93 16.24
C VAL A 13 -1.53 16.87 17.32
N LEU A 14 -1.75 16.53 18.60
CA LEU A 14 -1.14 17.24 19.72
C LEU A 14 0.39 17.18 19.60
N ALA A 15 1.01 18.29 19.22
CA ALA A 15 2.45 18.46 19.19
C ALA A 15 2.96 18.82 20.60
N GLY A 16 3.45 17.83 21.32
CA GLY A 16 4.24 18.04 22.54
C GLY A 16 5.70 18.34 22.17
N LEU A 17 6.13 19.59 22.36
CA LEU A 17 7.49 20.07 22.07
C LEU A 17 8.37 19.90 23.32
N VAL A 18 9.44 19.11 23.27
CA VAL A 18 10.38 18.94 24.41
C VAL A 18 11.83 18.82 23.93
N LEU A 19 12.74 19.48 24.64
CA LEU A 19 14.15 19.75 24.31
C LEU A 19 15.10 18.59 24.67
N CYS A 20 16.22 18.52 23.96
CA CYS A 20 17.29 17.56 24.22
C CYS A 20 18.49 18.18 24.99
N THR A 21 19.33 17.35 25.59
CA THR A 21 20.63 17.72 26.20
C THR A 21 21.78 16.91 25.61
N ALA A 22 22.89 17.57 25.25
CA ALA A 22 24.20 16.96 25.05
C ALA A 22 25.20 17.76 25.88
N ASP A 23 26.02 17.05 26.65
CA ASP A 23 27.20 17.65 27.25
C ASP A 23 28.16 18.06 26.13
N GLY A 24 28.59 19.32 26.16
CA GLY A 24 29.67 19.84 25.33
C GLY A 24 29.28 20.31 23.92
N THR A 25 28.58 21.45 23.84
CA THR A 25 28.58 22.40 22.69
C THR A 25 27.87 22.04 21.38
N SER A 26 26.83 21.20 21.37
CA SER A 26 25.87 21.16 20.26
C SER A 26 24.48 20.73 20.75
N ARG A 27 23.47 21.60 20.58
CA ARG A 27 22.09 21.36 21.06
C ARG A 27 21.49 20.15 20.32
N PRO A 28 20.87 19.17 21.00
CA PRO A 28 20.43 17.97 20.29
C PRO A 28 19.05 18.18 19.66
N GLY A 29 18.91 17.74 18.42
CA GLY A 29 17.69 17.87 17.64
C GLY A 29 16.61 16.87 18.09
N SER A 30 15.35 17.30 18.06
CA SER A 30 14.20 16.39 18.11
C SER A 30 13.91 15.86 16.71
N TYR A 31 13.26 14.70 16.62
CA TYR A 31 12.78 14.20 15.34
C TYR A 31 11.32 13.77 15.41
N THR A 32 10.65 13.88 14.28
CA THR A 32 9.29 13.38 14.05
C THR A 32 9.29 12.49 12.82
N LEU A 33 8.58 11.36 12.91
CA LEU A 33 8.37 10.43 11.80
C LEU A 33 6.88 10.38 11.47
N TRP A 34 6.55 10.36 10.18
CA TRP A 34 5.18 10.14 9.72
C TRP A 34 5.16 9.43 8.38
N GLU A 35 4.02 8.79 8.10
CA GLU A 35 3.73 8.20 6.79
C GLU A 35 3.18 9.28 5.85
N GLU A 36 3.71 9.32 4.64
CA GLU A 36 3.16 10.13 3.55
C GLU A 36 3.16 9.30 2.27
N SER A 37 1.94 9.03 1.77
CA SER A 37 1.69 8.14 0.63
C SER A 37 2.25 6.73 0.85
N ASP A 38 3.39 6.41 0.25
CA ASP A 38 4.04 5.09 0.30
C ASP A 38 5.45 5.18 0.91
N THR A 39 5.70 6.26 1.65
CA THR A 39 7.00 6.56 2.23
C THR A 39 6.89 7.01 3.68
N VAL A 40 7.92 6.74 4.45
CA VAL A 40 8.11 7.26 5.81
C VAL A 40 9.06 8.44 5.72
N LYS A 41 8.57 9.62 6.12
CA LYS A 41 9.35 10.84 6.19
C LYS A 41 9.86 11.03 7.60
N VAL A 42 11.05 11.61 7.67
CA VAL A 42 11.67 12.08 8.92
C VAL A 42 11.86 13.59 8.81
N LYS A 43 11.48 14.30 9.85
CA LYS A 43 11.89 15.68 10.07
C LYS A 43 12.71 15.73 11.34
N ILE A 44 13.89 16.31 11.24
CA ILE A 44 14.71 16.61 12.40
C ILE A 44 14.67 18.11 12.61
N ASP A 45 14.22 18.54 13.78
CA ASP A 45 14.29 19.92 14.20
C ASP A 45 15.71 20.14 14.79
N LYS A 46 16.69 20.43 13.92
CA LYS A 46 18.04 20.85 14.33
C LYS A 46 18.17 22.37 14.34
N ASN A 47 19.04 22.87 15.22
CA ASN A 47 19.60 24.21 15.17
C ASN A 47 21.08 24.06 14.75
N ASP A 48 21.36 24.28 13.46
CA ASP A 48 22.68 24.63 12.89
C ASP A 48 23.86 23.63 12.81
N SER A 49 23.66 22.31 12.69
CA SER A 49 24.76 21.48 12.16
C SER A 49 24.35 20.32 11.25
N ALA A 50 24.81 20.45 10.01
CA ALA A 50 24.72 19.54 8.86
C ALA A 50 25.52 18.23 9.07
N GLU A 51 25.41 17.59 10.23
CA GLU A 51 25.94 16.25 10.43
C GLU A 51 25.01 15.22 9.80
N LYS A 52 25.57 14.48 8.84
CA LYS A 52 24.92 13.33 8.20
C LYS A 52 24.52 12.31 9.27
N TYR A 53 23.24 12.01 9.37
CA TYR A 53 22.74 11.04 10.34
C TYR A 53 22.41 9.70 9.66
N LYS A 54 22.41 8.64 10.46
CA LYS A 54 21.85 7.34 10.10
C LYS A 54 20.69 7.01 11.03
N ILE A 55 19.64 6.42 10.49
CA ILE A 55 18.50 5.92 11.25
C ILE A 55 18.44 4.40 11.15
N ASN A 56 18.29 3.74 12.29
CA ASN A 56 18.02 2.30 12.36
C ASN A 56 16.60 2.07 12.88
N PHE A 57 15.92 1.13 12.25
CA PHE A 57 14.62 0.63 12.70
C PHE A 57 14.79 -0.82 13.13
N THR A 58 14.42 -1.11 14.38
CA THR A 58 14.45 -2.46 14.95
C THR A 58 13.03 -2.91 15.25
N ASP A 59 12.62 -4.02 14.66
CA ASP A 59 11.30 -4.60 14.87
C ASP A 59 11.16 -5.05 16.33
N THR A 60 10.18 -4.51 17.03
CA THR A 60 9.99 -4.80 18.47
C THR A 60 9.47 -6.21 18.72
N SER A 61 8.95 -6.90 17.70
CA SER A 61 8.40 -8.24 17.85
C SER A 61 9.48 -9.33 17.91
N ASP A 62 10.57 -9.16 17.18
CA ASP A 62 11.66 -10.15 17.07
C ASP A 62 13.06 -9.57 17.34
N GLY A 63 13.16 -8.26 17.59
CA GLY A 63 14.43 -7.56 17.84
C GLY A 63 15.33 -7.42 16.62
N SER A 64 14.83 -7.75 15.42
CA SER A 64 15.63 -7.67 14.19
C SER A 64 15.74 -6.23 13.70
N THR A 65 16.96 -5.77 13.44
CA THR A 65 17.17 -4.50 12.73
C THR A 65 16.83 -4.71 11.26
N ILE A 66 15.82 -4.00 10.76
CA ILE A 66 15.39 -4.13 9.36
C ILE A 66 16.52 -3.68 8.43
N LYS A 67 17.01 -2.45 8.67
CA LYS A 67 18.07 -1.81 7.90
C LYS A 67 18.55 -0.54 8.61
N THR A 68 19.75 -0.13 8.26
CA THR A 68 20.30 1.19 8.55
C THR A 68 20.18 2.06 7.30
N TRP A 69 19.54 3.23 7.42
CA TRP A 69 19.42 4.19 6.33
C TRP A 69 20.25 5.43 6.62
N PRO A 70 21.15 5.83 5.71
CA PRO A 70 21.75 7.15 5.78
C PRO A 70 20.74 8.24 5.37
N GLU A 71 21.00 9.48 5.79
CA GLU A 71 20.16 10.65 5.50
C GLU A 71 19.77 10.81 4.02
N GLU A 72 20.70 10.56 3.10
CA GLU A 72 20.42 10.64 1.65
C GLU A 72 19.41 9.60 1.13
N SER A 73 19.07 8.59 1.92
CA SER A 73 18.10 7.55 1.54
C SER A 73 16.66 7.88 1.92
N PHE A 74 16.41 9.08 2.48
CA PHE A 74 15.06 9.52 2.81
C PHE A 74 14.38 10.19 1.61
N PRO A 75 13.06 9.97 1.42
CA PRO A 75 12.15 9.25 2.32
C PRO A 75 12.21 7.72 2.14
N ILE A 76 12.02 6.96 3.22
CA ILE A 76 12.12 5.49 3.20
C ILE A 76 10.84 4.88 2.62
N SER A 77 10.95 3.91 1.72
CA SER A 77 9.77 3.20 1.22
C SER A 77 9.09 2.37 2.32
N ILE A 78 7.77 2.48 2.42
CA ILE A 78 6.95 1.74 3.39
C ILE A 78 7.02 0.22 3.19
N LYS A 79 7.41 -0.25 1.99
CA LYS A 79 7.68 -1.66 1.68
C LYS A 79 8.75 -2.29 2.59
N SER A 80 9.61 -1.48 3.20
CA SER A 80 10.63 -1.98 4.14
C SER A 80 10.06 -2.40 5.49
N PHE A 81 8.81 -2.02 5.78
CA PHE A 81 8.15 -2.30 7.05
C PHE A 81 7.07 -3.37 6.87
N LYS A 82 6.55 -3.88 7.99
CA LYS A 82 5.36 -4.72 8.05
C LYS A 82 4.20 -3.88 8.57
N PRO A 83 2.95 -4.14 8.13
CA PRO A 83 1.79 -3.48 8.73
C PRO A 83 1.63 -3.91 10.20
N CYS A 84 0.96 -3.10 11.03
CA CYS A 84 0.69 -3.39 12.45
C CYS A 84 1.88 -3.71 13.35
N HIS A 85 3.07 -3.28 13.00
CA HIS A 85 4.28 -3.48 13.81
C HIS A 85 4.71 -2.17 14.46
N SER A 86 5.42 -2.33 15.57
CA SER A 86 6.13 -1.24 16.22
C SER A 86 7.62 -1.44 16.02
N TYR A 87 8.31 -0.35 15.70
CA TYR A 87 9.75 -0.33 15.45
C TYR A 87 10.42 0.63 16.41
N THR A 88 11.43 0.17 17.14
CA THR A 88 12.32 1.06 17.89
C THR A 88 13.20 1.81 16.91
N VAL A 89 13.29 3.13 17.10
CA VAL A 89 14.05 4.00 16.20
C VAL A 89 15.26 4.58 16.93
N THR A 90 16.45 4.36 16.37
CA THR A 90 17.71 4.88 16.91
C THR A 90 18.45 5.69 15.86
N PHE A 91 19.12 6.76 16.29
CA PHE A 91 19.90 7.65 15.43
C PHE A 91 21.39 7.55 15.77
N ASP A 92 22.22 7.71 14.74
CA ASP A 92 23.66 7.88 14.86
C ASP A 92 24.06 9.15 14.08
N PRO A 93 24.50 10.24 14.74
CA PRO A 93 24.65 10.40 16.21
C PRO A 93 23.31 10.42 16.97
N PRO A 94 23.30 10.08 18.28
CA PRO A 94 22.08 9.90 19.05
C PRO A 94 21.24 11.18 19.16
N CYS A 95 19.96 11.06 18.81
CA CYS A 95 18.94 12.10 18.96
C CYS A 95 17.85 11.62 19.92
N LYS A 96 17.35 12.48 20.81
CA LYS A 96 16.23 12.11 21.69
C LYS A 96 14.92 12.13 20.88
N SER A 97 14.16 11.06 21.00
CA SER A 97 12.85 10.95 20.38
C SER A 97 11.77 11.51 21.28
N THR A 98 10.72 12.09 20.69
CA THR A 98 9.46 12.39 21.40
C THR A 98 8.71 11.11 21.79
N THR A 99 8.93 10.01 21.05
CA THR A 99 8.13 8.78 21.18
C THR A 99 9.02 7.54 21.34
N GLY A 100 10.12 7.45 20.62
CA GLY A 100 11.10 6.36 20.63
C GLY A 100 10.74 5.18 19.71
N PHE A 101 9.52 5.18 19.18
CA PHE A 101 8.98 4.12 18.34
C PHE A 101 8.21 4.68 17.14
N TYR A 102 8.25 3.95 16.04
CA TYR A 102 7.43 4.14 14.85
C TYR A 102 6.45 2.96 14.75
N LYS A 103 5.15 3.25 14.73
CA LYS A 103 4.11 2.23 14.64
C LYS A 103 3.43 2.32 13.28
N THR A 104 3.39 1.20 12.55
CA THR A 104 2.63 1.08 11.32
C THR A 104 1.17 0.74 11.60
N ARG A 105 0.30 1.17 10.70
CA ARG A 105 -1.15 0.95 10.76
C ARG A 105 -1.56 -0.37 10.11
N GLU A 106 -2.84 -0.69 10.24
CA GLU A 106 -3.49 -1.74 9.47
C GLU A 106 -3.55 -1.41 7.98
N LEU A 107 -3.63 -2.47 7.16
CA LEU A 107 -3.99 -2.38 5.75
C LEU A 107 -5.43 -1.85 5.60
N PHE A 108 -5.61 -0.88 4.70
CA PHE A 108 -6.90 -0.44 4.19
C PHE A 108 -7.06 -0.82 2.72
N GLU A 109 -8.30 -0.83 2.25
CA GLU A 109 -8.64 -1.14 0.85
C GLU A 109 -7.90 -0.21 -0.14
N SER A 110 -7.75 1.07 0.22
CA SER A 110 -6.99 2.05 -0.56
C SER A 110 -5.50 1.76 -0.70
N ASP A 111 -4.95 0.83 0.09
CA ASP A 111 -3.55 0.44 0.03
C ASP A 111 -3.32 -0.76 -0.90
N VAL A 112 -4.38 -1.33 -1.46
CA VAL A 112 -4.32 -2.51 -2.33
C VAL A 112 -4.58 -2.10 -3.76
N ASN A 113 -3.56 -2.24 -4.60
CA ASN A 113 -3.70 -2.16 -6.03
C ASN A 113 -3.95 -3.56 -6.60
N HIS A 114 -4.76 -3.65 -7.64
CA HIS A 114 -5.01 -4.89 -8.35
C HIS A 114 -4.68 -4.72 -9.83
N THR A 115 -4.11 -5.75 -10.42
CA THR A 115 -3.78 -5.79 -11.84
C THR A 115 -4.29 -7.08 -12.46
N LEU A 116 -4.76 -6.99 -13.70
CA LEU A 116 -5.16 -8.14 -14.49
C LEU A 116 -3.98 -8.60 -15.34
N LYS A 117 -3.50 -9.83 -15.13
CA LYS A 117 -2.46 -10.47 -15.94
C LYS A 117 -3.09 -11.54 -16.80
N ILE A 118 -3.00 -11.36 -18.12
CA ILE A 118 -3.50 -12.33 -19.10
C ILE A 118 -2.29 -12.98 -19.77
N THR A 119 -2.13 -14.29 -19.58
CA THR A 119 -1.04 -15.05 -20.17
C THR A 119 -1.61 -16.26 -20.92
N GLY A 120 -1.71 -16.12 -22.24
CA GLY A 120 -2.36 -17.12 -23.09
C GLY A 120 -3.84 -17.28 -22.74
N ALA A 121 -4.20 -18.46 -22.24
CA ALA A 121 -5.56 -18.78 -21.78
C ALA A 121 -5.78 -18.51 -20.29
N LYS A 122 -4.73 -18.23 -19.51
CA LYS A 122 -4.85 -17.96 -18.07
C LYS A 122 -5.10 -16.48 -17.83
N VAL A 123 -6.06 -16.20 -16.97
CA VAL A 123 -6.37 -14.86 -16.46
C VAL A 123 -6.09 -14.88 -14.97
N GLN A 124 -5.22 -14.00 -14.50
CA GLN A 124 -4.90 -13.85 -13.08
C GLN A 124 -5.20 -12.43 -12.63
N VAL A 125 -5.73 -12.31 -11.41
CA VAL A 125 -5.77 -11.03 -10.70
C VAL A 125 -4.65 -11.06 -9.66
N CYS A 126 -3.75 -10.09 -9.75
CA CYS A 126 -2.67 -9.91 -8.80
C CYS A 126 -2.95 -8.68 -7.95
N PHE A 127 -2.99 -8.89 -6.63
CA PHE A 127 -3.09 -7.86 -5.61
C PHE A 127 -1.69 -7.53 -5.10
N GLU A 128 -1.36 -6.25 -5.08
CA GLU A 128 -0.12 -5.73 -4.53
C GLU A 128 -0.46 -4.63 -3.53
N THR A 129 0.20 -4.60 -2.38
CA THR A 129 -0.06 -3.59 -1.36
C THR A 129 1.02 -2.51 -1.35
N LYS A 130 0.79 -1.44 -0.58
CA LYS A 130 1.84 -0.47 -0.23
C LYS A 130 3.01 -1.10 0.50
N TRP A 131 2.76 -2.10 1.34
CA TRP A 131 3.78 -2.94 1.96
C TRP A 131 4.27 -4.02 0.99
N ASP A 132 5.37 -4.71 1.29
CA ASP A 132 5.90 -5.79 0.47
C ASP A 132 5.10 -7.10 0.63
N LEU A 133 3.81 -7.00 0.32
CA LEU A 133 2.84 -8.08 0.35
C LEU A 133 2.14 -8.13 -1.01
N SER A 134 2.03 -9.35 -1.55
CA SER A 134 1.32 -9.59 -2.80
C SER A 134 0.64 -10.95 -2.81
N LYS A 135 -0.39 -11.08 -3.64
CA LYS A 135 -1.10 -12.35 -3.87
C LYS A 135 -1.72 -12.34 -5.25
N CYS A 136 -1.54 -13.41 -6.01
CA CYS A 136 -2.23 -13.61 -7.27
C CYS A 136 -3.21 -14.77 -7.16
N ILE A 137 -4.32 -14.68 -7.89
CA ILE A 137 -5.33 -15.72 -7.99
C ILE A 137 -5.69 -15.93 -9.45
N ASP A 138 -5.87 -17.20 -9.83
CA ASP A 138 -6.40 -17.56 -11.15
C ASP A 138 -7.90 -17.32 -11.19
N ILE A 139 -8.38 -16.75 -12.30
CA ILE A 139 -9.79 -16.55 -12.59
C ILE A 139 -10.27 -17.67 -13.50
N ASP A 140 -11.33 -18.33 -13.08
CA ASP A 140 -12.04 -19.36 -13.81
C ASP A 140 -13.55 -19.10 -13.79
N ILE A 141 -14.33 -20.00 -14.38
CA ILE A 141 -15.78 -19.89 -14.48
C ILE A 141 -16.44 -19.87 -13.09
N SER A 142 -15.89 -20.59 -12.11
CA SER A 142 -16.49 -20.74 -10.78
C SER A 142 -16.34 -19.49 -9.91
N ASN A 143 -15.25 -18.74 -10.07
CA ASN A 143 -14.94 -17.57 -9.24
C ASN A 143 -15.09 -16.21 -9.95
N SER A 144 -15.33 -16.18 -11.26
CA SER A 144 -15.59 -14.96 -12.02
C SER A 144 -16.70 -14.08 -11.42
N CYS A 145 -16.56 -12.75 -11.37
CA CYS A 145 -17.66 -11.88 -10.91
C CYS A 145 -18.18 -12.20 -9.50
N THR A 146 -17.39 -12.87 -8.66
CA THR A 146 -17.75 -13.15 -7.25
C THR A 146 -16.99 -12.22 -6.31
N ASP A 147 -17.60 -11.94 -5.16
CA ASP A 147 -16.91 -11.25 -4.08
C ASP A 147 -15.87 -12.18 -3.46
N TYR A 148 -14.64 -11.70 -3.44
CA TYR A 148 -13.49 -12.42 -2.92
C TYR A 148 -12.83 -11.62 -1.81
N SER A 149 -12.51 -12.29 -0.71
CA SER A 149 -11.82 -11.68 0.41
C SER A 149 -10.34 -12.06 0.37
N VAL A 150 -9.48 -11.11 0.03
CA VAL A 150 -8.04 -11.31 -0.08
C VAL A 150 -7.38 -11.15 1.28
N THR A 151 -6.65 -12.19 1.69
CA THR A 151 -5.73 -12.18 2.82
C THR A 151 -4.30 -12.38 2.32
N PHE A 152 -3.36 -11.61 2.87
CA PHE A 152 -1.96 -11.63 2.48
C PHE A 152 -1.14 -12.47 3.46
N LYS A 153 -0.33 -13.39 2.92
CA LYS A 153 0.61 -14.16 3.74
C LYS A 153 1.70 -13.20 4.22
N GLY A 154 1.97 -13.23 5.52
CA GLY A 154 2.94 -12.31 6.14
C GLY A 154 2.32 -11.01 6.64
N ASP A 155 1.00 -10.80 6.48
CA ASP A 155 0.29 -9.76 7.21
C ASP A 155 0.05 -10.20 8.66
N PRO A 156 0.74 -9.59 9.65
CA PRO A 156 0.55 -9.90 11.07
C PRO A 156 -0.85 -9.52 11.57
N CYS A 157 -1.51 -8.55 10.94
CA CYS A 157 -2.86 -8.13 11.29
C CYS A 157 -3.95 -9.03 10.70
N LYS A 158 -3.59 -9.93 9.76
CA LYS A 158 -4.51 -10.84 9.08
C LYS A 158 -5.75 -10.13 8.54
N LYS A 159 -5.57 -8.91 8.04
CA LYS A 159 -6.66 -8.12 7.47
C LYS A 159 -7.16 -8.78 6.19
N SER A 160 -8.48 -8.85 6.06
CA SER A 160 -9.12 -9.28 4.83
C SER A 160 -9.68 -8.07 4.09
N ILE A 161 -9.35 -7.94 2.82
CA ILE A 161 -9.85 -6.88 1.94
C ILE A 161 -10.81 -7.50 0.93
N ASN A 162 -12.00 -6.92 0.78
CA ASN A 162 -13.00 -7.43 -0.14
C ASN A 162 -12.78 -6.85 -1.53
N PHE A 163 -12.94 -7.68 -2.55
CA PHE A 163 -12.78 -7.30 -3.94
C PHE A 163 -13.66 -8.17 -4.83
N THR A 164 -14.40 -7.56 -5.75
CA THR A 164 -15.20 -8.32 -6.73
C THR A 164 -14.32 -8.73 -7.90
N LEU A 165 -14.19 -10.05 -8.11
CA LEU A 165 -13.35 -10.59 -9.18
C LEU A 165 -13.87 -10.19 -10.57
N PRO A 166 -12.99 -9.90 -11.53
CA PRO A 166 -13.40 -9.62 -12.89
C PRO A 166 -13.97 -10.88 -13.55
N PRO A 167 -14.67 -10.72 -14.67
CA PRO A 167 -15.08 -11.84 -15.50
C PRO A 167 -13.86 -12.59 -16.07
N VAL A 168 -13.94 -13.93 -16.12
CA VAL A 168 -13.03 -14.74 -16.94
C VAL A 168 -13.09 -14.27 -18.39
N LYS A 169 -11.96 -14.34 -19.10
CA LYS A 169 -11.85 -13.93 -20.51
C LYS A 169 -13.00 -14.54 -21.33
N PRO A 170 -13.89 -13.71 -21.91
CA PRO A 170 -15.03 -14.22 -22.63
C PRO A 170 -14.59 -14.86 -23.96
N VAL A 171 -15.20 -16.00 -24.29
CA VAL A 171 -15.21 -16.49 -25.67
C VAL A 171 -16.39 -15.81 -26.35
N ILE A 172 -16.09 -14.88 -27.26
CA ILE A 172 -17.10 -14.10 -27.97
C ILE A 172 -17.32 -14.74 -29.33
N SER A 173 -18.58 -15.08 -29.62
CA SER A 173 -19.02 -15.52 -30.95
C SER A 173 -19.95 -14.48 -31.57
N TYR A 174 -19.98 -14.48 -32.90
CA TYR A 174 -20.86 -13.65 -33.72
C TYR A 174 -21.60 -14.55 -34.72
N THR A 175 -22.86 -14.22 -34.97
CA THR A 175 -23.76 -15.02 -35.80
C THR A 175 -23.68 -14.67 -37.29
N ASN A 176 -23.19 -13.47 -37.63
CA ASN A 176 -23.17 -12.93 -38.98
C ASN A 176 -21.79 -12.38 -39.36
N GLU A 177 -21.52 -12.29 -40.67
CA GLU A 177 -20.29 -11.72 -41.25
C GLU A 177 -20.08 -10.24 -40.84
N PHE A 178 -21.19 -9.52 -40.58
CA PHE A 178 -21.22 -8.26 -39.84
C PHE A 178 -21.88 -8.48 -38.47
N PRO A 179 -21.16 -8.34 -37.34
CA PRO A 179 -21.70 -8.66 -36.03
C PRO A 179 -22.76 -7.64 -35.60
N THR A 180 -24.04 -8.01 -35.73
CA THR A 180 -25.19 -7.26 -35.18
C THR A 180 -25.44 -7.59 -33.71
N GLU A 181 -24.93 -8.72 -33.24
CA GLU A 181 -25.07 -9.21 -31.88
C GLU A 181 -23.78 -9.89 -31.43
N LEU A 182 -23.32 -9.57 -30.22
CA LEU A 182 -22.19 -10.25 -29.59
C LEU A 182 -22.71 -11.19 -28.50
N ARG A 183 -22.31 -12.46 -28.58
CA ARG A 183 -22.68 -13.48 -27.59
C ARG A 183 -21.46 -13.90 -26.80
N TRP A 184 -21.55 -13.81 -25.47
CA TRP A 184 -20.56 -14.39 -24.57
C TRP A 184 -20.95 -15.85 -24.29
N ASP A 185 -20.31 -16.77 -25.00
CA ASP A 185 -20.56 -18.19 -24.81
C ASP A 185 -19.99 -18.67 -23.48
N LYS A 186 -20.72 -19.58 -22.81
CA LYS A 186 -20.37 -20.13 -21.49
C LYS A 186 -20.15 -19.07 -20.41
N LYS A 187 -20.91 -17.97 -20.47
CA LYS A 187 -20.91 -16.93 -19.43
C LYS A 187 -21.23 -17.52 -18.05
N PRO A 188 -20.42 -17.24 -17.02
CA PRO A 188 -20.72 -17.60 -15.64
C PRO A 188 -22.03 -16.97 -15.13
N SER A 189 -22.86 -17.72 -14.40
CA SER A 189 -24.17 -17.25 -13.88
C SER A 189 -24.06 -16.11 -12.86
N ASN A 190 -22.91 -16.02 -12.21
CA ASN A 190 -22.45 -15.01 -11.26
C ASN A 190 -22.12 -13.67 -11.92
N CYS A 191 -21.89 -13.63 -13.24
CA CYS A 191 -21.62 -12.37 -13.94
C CYS A 191 -22.91 -11.64 -14.33
N PRO A 192 -22.93 -10.29 -14.28
CA PRO A 192 -24.08 -9.50 -14.67
C PRO A 192 -24.53 -9.80 -16.11
N LYS A 193 -25.82 -9.57 -16.37
CA LYS A 193 -26.41 -9.87 -17.67
C LYS A 193 -25.90 -8.94 -18.76
N ASP A 194 -25.73 -7.67 -18.42
CA ASP A 194 -25.39 -6.59 -19.33
C ASP A 194 -23.89 -6.28 -19.20
N LEU A 195 -23.12 -6.61 -20.25
CA LEU A 195 -21.73 -6.16 -20.38
C LEU A 195 -21.69 -4.93 -21.26
N THR A 196 -20.97 -3.91 -20.81
CA THR A 196 -20.59 -2.78 -21.68
C THR A 196 -19.39 -3.22 -22.53
N TYR A 197 -19.58 -3.39 -23.83
CA TYR A 197 -18.51 -3.61 -24.79
C TYR A 197 -18.24 -2.33 -25.57
N ASN A 198 -16.97 -2.07 -25.92
CA ASN A 198 -16.59 -0.94 -26.73
C ASN A 198 -15.85 -1.44 -27.98
N CYS A 199 -16.39 -1.14 -29.16
CA CYS A 199 -15.81 -1.54 -30.43
C CYS A 199 -14.95 -0.39 -30.98
N ASN A 200 -13.63 -0.51 -30.85
CA ASN A 200 -12.71 0.45 -31.45
C ASN A 200 -12.24 -0.08 -32.81
N GLY A 201 -12.86 0.41 -33.89
CA GLY A 201 -12.36 0.18 -35.25
C GLY A 201 -11.30 1.21 -35.61
N LYS A 202 -10.15 0.76 -36.15
CA LYS A 202 -9.29 1.63 -36.96
C LYS A 202 -9.77 1.53 -38.40
N HIS A 203 -10.24 2.66 -38.94
CA HIS A 203 -10.45 2.83 -40.37
C HIS A 203 -9.11 2.82 -41.12
#